data_AF-A0A524FY69-F1
#
_entry.id   AF-A0A524FY69-F1
#
_cell.length_a   1.000
_cell.length_b   1.000
_cell.length_c   1.000
_cell.angle_alpha   90.00
_cell.angle_beta   90.00
_cell.angle_gamma   90.00
#
_symmetry.space_group_name_H-M   'P 1'
#
loop_
_entity.id
_entity.type
_entity.pdbx_description
1 polymer ?
#
loop_
_entity_poly.entity_id
_entity_poly.type
_entity_poly.pdbx_seq_one_letter_code
_entity_poly.pdbx_strand_id
1 'polypeptide(L)'
;MSNFVQMFSSCCQPCAAELVYRKFESNLPEHALRLALYGAIGDYCDGTPFTTIHFDDVDKRTLYLEAGILVQALQEIDYRRESKDLVYELTLGVKPSSMNDMVDLALKATRIEHEVFRYIQQNAKHLGSIGYILDMPIHGYRGKSAKFSAYVTNSKIGISARSSEDEVDMSIRRRGSHIDLNKALNTILPEFDNASGGGHPAAAGASLERNDFQKFLRTLADYVKDF
;
A
#
# COMPACT_ATOMS: atom_id res chain seq x y z
N MET A 1 11.96 -29.93 -15.26
CA MET A 1 11.05 -28.92 -14.70
C MET A 1 11.71 -28.43 -13.42
N SER A 2 12.16 -27.17 -13.43
CA SER A 2 13.17 -26.64 -12.52
C SER A 2 12.64 -26.33 -11.12
N ASN A 3 13.53 -26.47 -10.14
CA ASN A 3 13.40 -26.28 -8.68
C ASN A 3 12.96 -24.86 -8.22
N PHE A 4 12.19 -24.11 -9.01
CA PHE A 4 11.85 -22.72 -8.72
C PHE A 4 10.74 -22.53 -7.66
N VAL A 5 10.07 -23.60 -7.24
CA VAL A 5 8.82 -23.50 -6.45
C VAL A 5 9.03 -23.78 -4.95
N GLN A 6 10.22 -24.23 -4.52
CA GLN A 6 10.42 -24.74 -3.17
C GLN A 6 11.32 -23.85 -2.27
N MET A 7 11.15 -22.53 -2.32
CA MET A 7 11.98 -21.60 -1.53
C MET A 7 11.22 -20.42 -0.89
N PHE A 8 9.95 -20.62 -0.49
CA PHE A 8 9.16 -19.56 0.14
C PHE A 8 8.53 -20.03 1.45
N SER A 9 9.38 -20.23 2.47
CA SER A 9 8.96 -20.43 3.87
C SER A 9 9.27 -19.20 4.75
N SER A 10 9.53 -18.03 4.13
CA SER A 10 9.68 -16.76 4.84
C SER A 10 8.33 -16.05 5.00
N CYS A 11 8.14 -15.38 6.13
CA CYS A 11 6.94 -14.59 6.48
C CYS A 11 6.60 -13.51 5.44
N CYS A 12 7.58 -13.04 4.65
CA CYS A 12 7.38 -12.16 3.52
C CYS A 12 7.62 -12.92 2.19
N GLN A 13 6.67 -12.76 1.26
CA GLN A 13 6.81 -13.17 -0.13
C GLN A 13 7.67 -12.13 -0.89
N PRO A 14 8.41 -12.53 -1.93
CA PRO A 14 9.20 -11.60 -2.73
C PRO A 14 8.29 -10.61 -3.49
N CYS A 15 8.73 -9.36 -3.59
CA CYS A 15 8.05 -8.36 -4.42
C CYS A 15 8.43 -8.54 -5.90
N ALA A 16 7.70 -7.86 -6.79
CA ALA A 16 7.95 -7.95 -8.23
C ALA A 16 9.38 -7.49 -8.60
N ALA A 17 9.89 -6.44 -7.96
CA ALA A 17 11.23 -5.93 -8.21
C ALA A 17 12.33 -6.94 -7.83
N GLU A 18 12.19 -7.64 -6.69
CA GLU A 18 13.07 -8.74 -6.31
C GLU A 18 13.04 -9.86 -7.35
N LEU A 19 11.85 -10.31 -7.76
CA LEU A 19 11.70 -11.40 -8.72
C LEU A 19 12.35 -11.08 -10.07
N VAL A 20 12.20 -9.84 -10.55
CA VAL A 20 12.84 -9.38 -11.79
C VAL A 20 14.35 -9.39 -11.64
N TYR A 21 14.90 -8.83 -10.55
CA TYR A 21 16.35 -8.82 -10.34
C TYR A 21 16.92 -10.23 -10.31
N ARG A 22 16.36 -11.12 -9.49
CA ARG A 22 16.82 -12.53 -9.36
C ARG A 22 16.75 -13.30 -10.68
N LYS A 23 15.78 -12.97 -11.54
CA LYS A 23 15.62 -13.64 -12.83
C LYS A 23 16.67 -13.20 -13.87
N PHE A 24 17.12 -11.95 -13.79
CA PHE A 24 17.94 -11.31 -14.81
C PHE A 24 19.29 -10.80 -14.31
N GLU A 25 19.69 -11.12 -13.08
CA GLU A 25 20.89 -10.59 -12.41
C GLU A 25 22.16 -10.66 -13.27
N SER A 26 22.32 -11.72 -14.07
CA SER A 26 23.49 -11.91 -14.94
C SER A 26 23.56 -10.90 -16.10
N ASN A 27 22.46 -10.22 -16.42
CA ASN A 27 22.33 -9.25 -17.51
C ASN A 27 22.01 -7.85 -17.03
N LEU A 28 21.91 -7.64 -15.70
CA LEU A 28 21.55 -6.36 -15.12
C LEU A 28 22.80 -5.63 -14.63
N PRO A 29 22.82 -4.29 -14.70
CA PRO A 29 23.90 -3.51 -14.12
C PRO A 29 23.87 -3.61 -12.58
N GLU A 30 25.01 -3.35 -11.93
CA GLU A 30 25.17 -3.44 -10.47
C GLU A 30 24.10 -2.64 -9.71
N HIS A 31 23.78 -1.42 -10.18
CA HIS A 31 22.79 -0.56 -9.52
C HIS A 31 21.36 -1.11 -9.57
N ALA A 32 21.06 -2.10 -10.41
CA ALA A 32 19.75 -2.75 -10.43
C ALA A 32 19.44 -3.48 -9.12
N LEU A 33 20.46 -3.87 -8.35
CA LEU A 33 20.27 -4.42 -7.00
C LEU A 33 19.58 -3.40 -6.09
N ARG A 34 20.02 -2.13 -6.14
CA ARG A 34 19.41 -1.07 -5.32
C ARG A 34 17.94 -0.85 -5.68
N LEU A 35 17.61 -0.90 -6.98
CA LEU A 35 16.22 -0.80 -7.44
C LEU A 35 15.35 -1.95 -6.89
N ALA A 36 15.88 -3.17 -6.88
CA ALA A 36 15.20 -4.32 -6.30
C ALA A 36 14.93 -4.12 -4.81
N LEU A 37 15.93 -3.61 -4.07
CA LEU A 37 15.80 -3.32 -2.64
C LEU A 37 14.85 -2.15 -2.36
N TYR A 38 14.85 -1.09 -3.17
CA TYR A 38 13.88 -0.01 -3.04
C TYR A 38 12.45 -0.52 -3.20
N GLY A 39 12.21 -1.35 -4.22
CA GLY A 39 10.91 -1.99 -4.42
C GLY A 39 10.51 -2.88 -3.25
N ALA A 40 11.44 -3.66 -2.71
CA ALA A 40 11.17 -4.51 -1.55
C ALA A 40 10.81 -3.68 -0.30
N ILE A 41 11.52 -2.59 -0.03
CA ILE A 41 11.19 -1.66 1.07
C ILE A 41 9.81 -1.03 0.85
N GLY A 42 9.52 -0.56 -0.38
CA GLY A 42 8.24 0.07 -0.72
C GLY A 42 7.03 -0.86 -0.56
N ASP A 43 7.19 -2.14 -0.89
CA ASP A 43 6.15 -3.16 -0.77
C ASP A 43 6.08 -3.84 0.60
N TYR A 44 6.91 -3.42 1.57
CA TYR A 44 7.05 -4.08 2.88
C TYR A 44 7.49 -5.56 2.78
N CYS A 45 8.26 -5.87 1.73
CA CYS A 45 8.87 -7.16 1.44
C CYS A 45 10.36 -7.19 1.81
N ASP A 46 10.80 -6.34 2.74
CA ASP A 46 12.20 -6.16 3.15
C ASP A 46 12.71 -7.21 4.15
N GLY A 47 11.91 -8.25 4.43
CA GLY A 47 12.28 -9.39 5.28
C GLY A 47 12.51 -10.73 4.54
N THR A 48 12.73 -10.72 3.23
CA THR A 48 13.04 -11.95 2.49
C THR A 48 14.50 -12.37 2.73
N PRO A 49 14.86 -13.64 2.48
CA PRO A 49 16.27 -14.05 2.53
C PRO A 49 17.16 -13.22 1.60
N PHE A 50 16.63 -12.83 0.44
CA PHE A 50 17.31 -11.97 -0.54
C PHE A 50 17.64 -10.59 0.05
N THR A 51 16.65 -9.88 0.60
CA THR A 51 16.88 -8.55 1.17
C THR A 51 17.76 -8.61 2.41
N THR A 52 17.60 -9.64 3.24
CA THR A 52 18.40 -9.82 4.46
C THR A 52 19.89 -9.91 4.15
N ILE A 53 20.27 -10.72 3.15
CA ILE A 53 21.67 -10.86 2.72
C ILE A 53 22.21 -9.52 2.21
N HIS A 54 21.49 -8.89 1.27
CA HIS A 54 21.99 -7.68 0.62
C HIS A 54 21.97 -6.42 1.48
N PHE A 55 21.16 -6.40 2.54
CA PHE A 55 21.22 -5.33 3.52
C PHE A 55 22.53 -5.29 4.28
N ASP A 56 23.25 -6.40 4.40
CA ASP A 56 24.56 -6.42 5.07
C ASP A 56 25.69 -5.90 4.14
N ASP A 57 25.43 -5.78 2.84
CA ASP A 57 26.37 -5.25 1.85
C ASP A 57 26.31 -3.71 1.72
N VAL A 58 25.30 -3.06 2.31
CA VAL A 58 25.03 -1.62 2.14
C VAL A 58 24.69 -0.93 3.45
N ASP A 59 24.93 0.39 3.55
CA ASP A 59 24.41 1.17 4.67
C ASP A 59 22.88 1.23 4.60
N LYS A 60 22.21 0.47 5.48
CA LYS A 60 20.74 0.35 5.51
C LYS A 60 20.07 1.72 5.64
N ARG A 61 20.62 2.65 6.43
CA ARG A 61 20.00 3.98 6.65
C ARG A 61 19.90 4.77 5.35
N THR A 62 20.98 4.77 4.57
CA THR A 62 21.01 5.41 3.25
C THR A 62 20.02 4.75 2.31
N LEU A 63 19.97 3.42 2.28
CA LEU A 63 19.04 2.68 1.41
C LEU A 63 17.57 2.97 1.75
N TYR A 64 17.21 3.00 3.04
CA TYR A 64 15.86 3.36 3.49
C TYR A 64 15.51 4.81 3.18
N LEU A 65 16.48 5.74 3.23
CA LEU A 65 16.26 7.13 2.84
C LEU A 65 15.93 7.23 1.35
N GLU A 66 16.72 6.61 0.49
CA GLU A 66 16.51 6.62 -0.98
C GLU A 66 15.18 5.98 -1.36
N ALA A 67 14.88 4.81 -0.77
CA ALA A 67 13.60 4.13 -0.97
C ALA A 67 12.43 5.00 -0.47
N GLY A 68 12.59 5.64 0.70
CA GLY A 68 11.59 6.53 1.29
C GLY A 68 11.29 7.75 0.41
N ILE A 69 12.33 8.40 -0.13
CA ILE A 69 12.18 9.51 -1.08
C ILE A 69 11.39 9.03 -2.30
N LEU A 70 11.81 7.92 -2.92
CA LEU A 70 11.15 7.38 -4.11
C LEU A 70 9.66 7.07 -3.85
N VAL A 71 9.37 6.30 -2.80
CA VAL A 71 8.00 5.86 -2.48
C VAL A 71 7.08 7.03 -2.14
N GLN A 72 7.59 8.06 -1.46
CA GLN A 72 6.80 9.25 -1.14
C GLN A 72 6.61 10.15 -2.38
N ALA A 73 7.66 10.36 -3.18
CA ALA A 73 7.55 11.17 -4.40
C ALA A 73 6.55 10.56 -5.41
N LEU A 74 6.53 9.23 -5.55
CA LEU A 74 5.57 8.51 -6.41
C LEU A 74 4.09 8.75 -6.05
N GLN A 75 3.80 9.27 -4.86
CA GLN A 75 2.43 9.65 -4.48
C GLN A 75 1.96 10.94 -5.15
N GLU A 76 2.89 11.80 -5.56
CA GLU A 76 2.62 13.15 -6.10
C GLU A 76 3.06 13.33 -7.56
N ILE A 77 3.80 12.37 -8.11
CA ILE A 77 4.31 12.43 -9.49
C ILE A 77 3.15 12.48 -10.50
N ASP A 78 3.29 13.33 -11.53
CA ASP A 78 2.37 13.29 -12.66
C ASP A 78 2.78 12.15 -13.61
N TYR A 79 2.12 11.00 -13.46
CA TYR A 79 2.38 9.82 -14.27
C TYR A 79 2.26 10.05 -15.79
N ARG A 80 1.53 11.07 -16.24
CA ARG A 80 1.39 11.38 -17.68
C ARG A 80 2.59 12.12 -18.25
N ARG A 81 3.40 12.75 -17.40
CA ARG A 81 4.50 13.64 -17.83
C ARG A 81 5.86 13.16 -17.34
N GLU A 82 5.96 12.82 -16.06
CA GLU A 82 7.25 12.69 -15.35
C GLU A 82 7.68 11.23 -15.16
N SER A 83 6.77 10.27 -15.35
CA SER A 83 7.05 8.85 -15.11
C SER A 83 8.14 8.28 -16.02
N LYS A 84 8.26 8.76 -17.26
CA LYS A 84 9.27 8.28 -18.22
C LYS A 84 10.67 8.71 -17.83
N ASP A 85 10.82 9.96 -17.41
CA ASP A 85 12.11 10.52 -17.01
C ASP A 85 12.59 9.85 -15.72
N LEU A 86 11.70 9.65 -14.74
CA LEU A 86 11.99 8.89 -13.54
C LEU A 86 12.49 7.47 -13.87
N VAL A 87 11.76 6.74 -14.72
CA VAL A 87 12.16 5.37 -15.11
C VAL A 87 13.52 5.38 -15.79
N TYR A 88 13.77 6.35 -16.68
CA TYR A 88 15.04 6.48 -17.37
C TYR A 88 16.20 6.76 -16.39
N GLU A 89 16.06 7.72 -15.49
CA GLU A 89 17.06 8.04 -14.46
C GLU A 89 17.35 6.85 -13.55
N LEU A 90 16.32 6.11 -13.12
CA LEU A 90 16.47 4.87 -12.37
C LEU A 90 17.27 3.83 -13.16
N THR A 91 17.01 3.69 -14.47
CA THR A 91 17.77 2.73 -15.32
C THR A 91 19.23 3.12 -15.49
N LEU A 92 19.57 4.41 -15.35
CA LEU A 92 20.95 4.91 -15.34
C LEU A 92 21.61 4.81 -13.96
N GLY A 93 20.90 4.36 -12.93
CA GLY A 93 21.42 4.24 -11.57
C GLY A 93 21.50 5.57 -10.82
N VAL A 94 20.83 6.61 -11.32
CA VAL A 94 20.66 7.87 -10.58
C VAL A 94 19.88 7.58 -9.30
N LYS A 95 20.35 8.14 -8.19
CA LYS A 95 19.72 7.93 -6.88
C LYS A 95 18.48 8.83 -6.75
N PRO A 96 17.39 8.37 -6.12
CA PRO A 96 16.21 9.20 -5.87
C PRO A 96 16.52 10.56 -5.24
N SER A 97 17.46 10.65 -4.30
CA SER A 97 17.86 11.91 -3.67
C SER A 97 18.59 12.89 -4.60
N SER A 98 19.06 12.42 -5.77
CA SER A 98 19.81 13.20 -6.75
C SER A 98 19.01 13.55 -7.99
N MET A 99 17.78 13.04 -8.11
CA MET A 99 16.86 13.36 -9.20
C MET A 99 16.19 14.70 -8.93
N ASN A 100 15.92 15.46 -9.99
CA ASN A 100 15.21 16.72 -9.88
C ASN A 100 13.80 16.47 -9.30
N ASP A 101 13.36 17.38 -8.44
CA ASP A 101 12.02 17.43 -7.83
C ASP A 101 11.63 16.24 -6.92
N MET A 102 12.35 15.12 -6.90
CA MET A 102 12.00 13.93 -6.09
C MET A 102 11.99 14.22 -4.59
N VAL A 103 12.99 14.94 -4.08
CA VAL A 103 13.03 15.31 -2.66
C VAL A 103 11.88 16.24 -2.29
N ASP A 104 11.59 17.23 -3.14
CA ASP A 104 10.51 18.18 -2.90
C ASP A 104 9.13 17.53 -2.99
N LEU A 105 8.92 16.63 -3.96
CA LEU A 105 7.70 15.83 -4.08
C LEU A 105 7.52 14.90 -2.87
N ALA A 106 8.58 14.25 -2.40
CA ALA A 106 8.53 13.42 -1.19
C ALA A 106 8.16 14.24 0.06
N LEU A 107 8.73 15.43 0.22
CA LEU A 107 8.41 16.33 1.32
C LEU A 107 6.98 16.86 1.23
N LYS A 108 6.51 17.20 0.03
CA LYS A 108 5.11 17.60 -0.22
C LYS A 108 4.16 16.47 0.15
N ALA A 109 4.41 15.25 -0.33
CA ALA A 109 3.60 14.08 -0.02
C ALA A 109 3.50 13.83 1.48
N THR A 110 4.63 13.94 2.19
CA THR A 110 4.71 13.76 3.64
C THR A 110 3.90 14.83 4.39
N ARG A 111 3.91 16.08 3.94
CA ARG A 111 3.10 17.16 4.54
C ARG A 111 1.60 16.92 4.36
N ILE A 112 1.18 16.51 3.16
CA ILE A 112 -0.21 16.12 2.88
C ILE A 112 -0.61 14.94 3.78
N GLU A 113 0.25 13.93 3.92
CA GLU A 113 -0.01 12.80 4.82
C GLU A 113 -0.24 13.24 6.27
N HIS A 114 0.52 14.20 6.79
CA HIS A 114 0.30 14.75 8.13
C HIS A 114 -1.02 15.52 8.26
N GLU A 115 -1.44 16.25 7.22
CA GLU A 115 -2.75 16.92 7.19
C GLU A 115 -3.89 15.91 7.18
N VAL A 116 -3.79 14.88 6.34
CA VAL A 116 -4.71 13.75 6.28
C VAL A 116 -4.82 13.06 7.64
N PHE A 117 -3.69 12.77 8.27
CA PHE A 117 -3.68 12.14 9.59
C PHE A 117 -4.40 13.00 10.64
N ARG A 118 -4.10 14.30 10.71
CA ARG A 118 -4.78 15.23 11.64
C ARG A 118 -6.29 15.30 11.41
N TYR A 119 -6.72 15.34 10.15
CA TYR A 119 -8.15 15.32 9.83
C TYR A 119 -8.82 14.03 10.31
N ILE A 120 -8.20 12.87 10.05
CA ILE A 120 -8.71 11.57 10.46
C ILE A 120 -8.77 11.45 11.99
N GLN A 121 -7.79 11.97 12.72
CA GLN A 121 -7.83 12.02 14.19
C GLN A 121 -9.10 12.68 14.75
N GLN A 122 -9.63 13.68 14.04
CA GLN A 122 -10.80 14.44 14.48
C GLN A 122 -12.12 13.89 13.92
N ASN A 123 -12.08 13.21 12.77
CA ASN A 123 -13.29 12.91 11.99
C ASN A 123 -13.54 11.42 11.74
N ALA A 124 -12.59 10.53 12.05
CA ALA A 124 -12.79 9.10 11.89
C ALA A 124 -13.94 8.61 12.78
N LYS A 125 -14.79 7.77 12.20
CA LYS A 125 -15.91 7.11 12.87
C LYS A 125 -15.59 5.64 13.05
N HIS A 126 -16.32 4.97 13.92
CA HIS A 126 -16.21 3.52 14.07
C HIS A 126 -17.58 2.86 14.13
N LEU A 127 -17.63 1.60 13.73
CA LEU A 127 -18.75 0.70 13.87
C LEU A 127 -18.20 -0.68 14.25
N GLY A 128 -18.40 -1.09 15.51
CA GLY A 128 -17.77 -2.31 16.03
C GLY A 128 -16.25 -2.25 15.87
N SER A 129 -15.68 -3.27 15.21
CA SER A 129 -14.23 -3.38 14.95
C SER A 129 -13.76 -2.70 13.66
N ILE A 130 -14.60 -1.85 13.06
CA ILE A 130 -14.34 -1.15 11.79
C ILE A 130 -14.19 0.35 12.06
N GLY A 131 -13.00 0.89 11.79
CA GLY A 131 -12.74 2.32 11.77
C GLY A 131 -12.85 2.84 10.35
N TYR A 132 -13.55 3.95 10.13
CA TYR A 132 -13.73 4.46 8.78
C TYR A 132 -13.73 5.99 8.68
N ILE A 133 -13.36 6.48 7.49
CA ILE A 133 -13.57 7.86 7.06
C ILE A 133 -14.27 7.84 5.69
N LEU A 134 -15.27 8.69 5.53
CA LEU A 134 -16.05 8.84 4.29
C LEU A 134 -15.98 10.30 3.84
N ASP A 135 -15.78 10.53 2.54
CA ASP A 135 -15.88 11.85 1.91
C ASP A 135 -15.00 12.92 2.55
N MET A 136 -13.73 12.55 2.81
CA MET A 136 -12.72 13.48 3.28
C MET A 136 -12.55 14.64 2.27
N PRO A 137 -12.67 15.91 2.69
CA PRO A 137 -12.67 17.07 1.79
C PRO A 137 -11.27 17.46 1.32
N ILE A 138 -10.23 16.88 1.92
CA ILE A 138 -8.84 17.09 1.56
C ILE A 138 -8.37 15.96 0.63
N HIS A 139 -7.52 16.31 -0.33
CA HIS A 139 -6.84 15.33 -1.16
C HIS A 139 -5.87 14.50 -0.30
N GLY A 140 -5.80 13.20 -0.55
CA GLY A 140 -4.98 12.30 0.25
C GLY A 140 -5.02 10.86 -0.23
N TYR A 141 -4.22 10.03 0.43
CA TYR A 141 -3.97 8.65 0.01
C TYR A 141 -4.97 7.70 0.65
N ARG A 142 -6.00 7.25 -0.10
CA ARG A 142 -7.06 6.32 0.39
C ARG A 142 -6.48 5.15 1.21
N GLY A 143 -5.42 4.52 0.73
CA GLY A 143 -4.77 3.40 1.42
C GLY A 143 -4.17 3.75 2.79
N LYS A 144 -3.48 4.90 2.91
CA LYS A 144 -2.92 5.36 4.19
C LYS A 144 -4.03 5.85 5.12
N SER A 145 -5.00 6.58 4.58
CA SER A 145 -6.19 7.02 5.31
C SER A 145 -6.92 5.85 5.96
N ALA A 146 -7.08 4.72 5.27
CA ALA A 146 -7.65 3.52 5.84
C ALA A 146 -6.83 2.97 7.03
N LYS A 147 -5.49 2.90 6.92
CA LYS A 147 -4.62 2.52 8.05
C LYS A 147 -4.79 3.47 9.24
N PHE A 148 -4.84 4.77 8.96
CA PHE A 148 -5.03 5.80 9.99
C PHE A 148 -6.39 5.68 10.67
N SER A 149 -7.46 5.45 9.92
CA SER A 149 -8.80 5.22 10.47
C SER A 149 -8.82 4.00 11.41
N ALA A 150 -8.16 2.89 11.05
CA ALA A 150 -8.02 1.75 11.97
C ALA A 150 -7.27 2.13 13.25
N TYR A 151 -6.15 2.83 13.11
CA TYR A 151 -5.31 3.22 14.24
C TYR A 151 -6.02 4.16 15.20
N VAL A 152 -6.56 5.28 14.69
CA VAL A 152 -7.20 6.34 15.48
C VAL A 152 -8.42 5.81 16.25
N THR A 153 -9.18 4.91 15.64
CA THR A 153 -10.39 4.34 16.27
C THR A 153 -10.12 3.07 17.06
N ASN A 154 -8.85 2.64 17.17
CA ASN A 154 -8.45 1.36 17.74
C ASN A 154 -9.22 0.15 17.17
N SER A 155 -9.51 0.19 15.87
CA SER A 155 -10.24 -0.85 15.15
C SER A 155 -9.30 -1.90 14.54
N LYS A 156 -9.83 -3.11 14.31
CA LYS A 156 -9.11 -4.20 13.62
C LYS A 156 -9.01 -3.95 12.12
N ILE A 157 -10.03 -3.32 11.55
CA ILE A 157 -10.09 -2.95 10.13
C ILE A 157 -10.26 -1.45 10.00
N GLY A 158 -9.63 -0.88 9.00
CA GLY A 158 -9.71 0.53 8.63
C GLY A 158 -10.22 0.70 7.21
N ILE A 159 -11.07 1.69 7.00
CA ILE A 159 -11.67 2.00 5.69
C ILE A 159 -11.52 3.48 5.38
N SER A 160 -11.09 3.80 4.18
CA SER A 160 -11.23 5.14 3.60
C SER A 160 -12.08 5.03 2.35
N ALA A 161 -13.21 5.73 2.37
CA ALA A 161 -14.24 5.66 1.34
C ALA A 161 -14.49 7.03 0.72
N ARG A 162 -14.90 7.04 -0.55
CA ARG A 162 -15.32 8.22 -1.30
C ARG A 162 -16.57 7.90 -2.11
N SER A 163 -17.59 8.71 -1.90
CA SER A 163 -18.84 8.67 -2.65
C SER A 163 -18.67 9.36 -4.01
N SER A 164 -19.25 8.77 -5.04
CA SER A 164 -19.66 9.43 -6.27
C SER A 164 -21.17 9.70 -6.22
N GLU A 165 -21.82 9.96 -7.37
CA GLU A 165 -23.28 10.10 -7.41
C GLU A 165 -23.98 8.85 -6.89
N ASP A 166 -23.62 7.68 -7.42
CA ASP A 166 -24.31 6.40 -7.17
C ASP A 166 -23.48 5.37 -6.40
N GLU A 167 -22.15 5.51 -6.34
CA GLU A 167 -21.25 4.49 -5.78
C GLU A 167 -20.41 5.02 -4.62
N VAL A 168 -19.84 4.08 -3.86
CA VAL A 168 -18.82 4.35 -2.85
C VAL A 168 -17.62 3.46 -3.09
N ASP A 169 -16.53 4.08 -3.54
CA ASP A 169 -15.23 3.44 -3.66
C ASP A 169 -14.50 3.45 -2.32
N MET A 170 -13.90 2.33 -1.94
CA MET A 170 -13.17 2.23 -0.67
C MET A 170 -11.85 1.46 -0.74
N SER A 171 -10.90 1.91 0.08
CA SER A 171 -9.69 1.14 0.42
C SER A 171 -9.82 0.61 1.84
N ILE A 172 -9.48 -0.67 2.03
CA ILE A 172 -9.66 -1.41 3.27
C ILE A 172 -8.30 -1.94 3.72
N ARG A 173 -7.96 -1.76 5.00
CA ARG A 173 -6.67 -2.15 5.58
C ARG A 173 -6.85 -2.88 6.89
N ARG A 174 -6.07 -3.94 7.08
CA ARG A 174 -6.03 -4.72 8.32
C ARG A 174 -5.06 -4.10 9.32
N ARG A 175 -5.39 -4.14 10.61
CA ARG A 175 -4.54 -3.75 11.73
C ARG A 175 -4.54 -4.82 12.81
N GLY A 176 -3.38 -5.42 13.07
CA GLY A 176 -3.14 -6.28 14.24
C GLY A 176 -4.01 -7.55 14.33
N SER A 177 -4.64 -7.98 13.23
CA SER A 177 -5.46 -9.19 13.18
C SER A 177 -4.95 -10.17 12.12
N HIS A 178 -5.48 -11.39 12.14
CA HIS A 178 -5.15 -12.45 11.17
C HIS A 178 -6.20 -12.59 10.06
N ILE A 179 -7.13 -11.64 9.99
CA ILE A 179 -8.22 -11.61 9.02
C ILE A 179 -7.64 -11.55 7.61
N ASP A 180 -8.20 -12.32 6.69
CA ASP A 180 -7.86 -12.25 5.27
C ASP A 180 -8.93 -11.40 4.58
N LEU A 181 -8.57 -10.15 4.26
CA LEU A 181 -9.50 -9.20 3.65
C LEU A 181 -10.01 -9.65 2.28
N ASN A 182 -9.19 -10.36 1.50
CA ASN A 182 -9.63 -10.85 0.19
C ASN A 182 -10.72 -11.92 0.35
N LYS A 183 -10.54 -12.85 1.31
CA LYS A 183 -11.57 -13.85 1.62
C LYS A 183 -12.84 -13.22 2.21
N ALA A 184 -12.69 -12.23 3.09
CA ALA A 184 -13.82 -11.51 3.66
C ALA A 184 -14.66 -10.85 2.56
N LEU A 185 -14.03 -10.12 1.64
CA LEU A 185 -14.75 -9.48 0.53
C LEU A 185 -15.40 -10.49 -0.42
N ASN A 186 -14.73 -11.60 -0.76
CA ASN A 186 -15.33 -12.66 -1.57
C ASN A 186 -16.56 -13.31 -0.93
N THR A 187 -16.67 -13.25 0.41
CA THR A 187 -17.82 -13.76 1.15
C THR A 187 -18.94 -12.72 1.24
N ILE A 188 -18.59 -11.46 1.49
CA ILE A 188 -19.54 -10.39 1.82
C ILE A 188 -20.13 -9.74 0.57
N LEU A 189 -19.32 -9.43 -0.43
CA LEU A 189 -19.75 -8.66 -1.61
C LEU A 189 -20.87 -9.31 -2.43
N PRO A 190 -21.00 -10.66 -2.52
CA PRO A 190 -22.15 -11.28 -3.19
C PRO A 190 -23.54 -10.93 -2.59
N GLU A 191 -23.62 -10.33 -1.40
CA GLU A 191 -24.87 -9.85 -0.80
C GLU A 191 -25.32 -8.45 -1.27
N PHE A 192 -24.53 -7.83 -2.16
CA PHE A 192 -24.69 -6.46 -2.63
C PHE A 192 -24.73 -6.46 -4.15
N ASP A 193 -25.80 -5.90 -4.72
CA ASP A 193 -25.93 -5.77 -6.16
C ASP A 193 -24.88 -4.79 -6.69
N ASN A 194 -24.34 -5.07 -7.89
CA ASN A 194 -23.31 -4.26 -8.55
C ASN A 194 -22.01 -4.03 -7.75
N ALA A 195 -21.80 -4.76 -6.65
CA ALA A 195 -20.59 -4.63 -5.86
C ALA A 195 -19.40 -5.36 -6.50
N SER A 196 -18.22 -4.79 -6.36
CA SER A 196 -16.98 -5.40 -6.81
C SER A 196 -15.85 -5.12 -5.82
N GLY A 197 -14.86 -6.01 -5.77
CA GLY A 197 -13.72 -5.82 -4.87
C GLY A 197 -12.75 -6.99 -4.87
N GLY A 198 -11.65 -6.80 -4.17
CA GLY A 198 -10.58 -7.79 -4.06
C GLY A 198 -9.27 -7.18 -3.56
N GLY A 199 -8.27 -8.04 -3.40
CA GLY A 199 -6.91 -7.62 -3.07
C GLY A 199 -6.09 -8.72 -2.40
N HIS A 200 -5.36 -8.34 -1.37
CA HIS A 200 -4.47 -9.20 -0.59
C HIS A 200 -4.97 -9.35 0.85
N PRO A 201 -4.48 -10.34 1.61
CA PRO A 201 -4.94 -10.58 2.98
C PRO A 201 -4.90 -9.36 3.91
N ALA A 202 -3.91 -8.48 3.75
CA ALA A 202 -3.73 -7.28 4.59
C ALA A 202 -4.34 -5.99 4.00
N ALA A 203 -4.71 -5.98 2.72
CA ALA A 203 -5.17 -4.79 2.03
C ALA A 203 -6.06 -5.14 0.83
N ALA A 204 -7.22 -4.49 0.74
CA ALA A 204 -8.17 -4.71 -0.34
C ALA A 204 -8.85 -3.40 -0.76
N GLY A 205 -9.55 -3.45 -1.89
CA GLY A 205 -10.45 -2.39 -2.35
C GLY A 205 -11.82 -2.95 -2.68
N ALA A 206 -12.85 -2.11 -2.61
CA ALA A 206 -14.20 -2.44 -3.03
C ALA A 206 -14.93 -1.20 -3.56
N SER A 207 -15.94 -1.42 -4.41
CA SER A 207 -16.98 -0.45 -4.76
C SER A 207 -18.35 -1.11 -4.58
N LEU A 208 -19.34 -0.32 -4.20
CA LEU A 208 -20.73 -0.72 -4.02
C LEU A 208 -21.65 0.50 -4.16
N GLU A 209 -22.96 0.26 -4.29
CA GLU A 209 -23.95 1.33 -4.34
C GLU A 209 -23.95 2.17 -3.05
N ARG A 210 -24.10 3.48 -3.16
CA ARG A 210 -23.98 4.41 -2.03
C ARG A 210 -24.90 4.09 -0.86
N ASN A 211 -26.12 3.64 -1.16
CA ASN A 211 -27.12 3.29 -0.16
C ASN A 211 -26.75 2.03 0.63
N ASP A 212 -25.89 1.17 0.08
CA ASP A 212 -25.46 -0.06 0.70
C ASP A 212 -24.28 0.10 1.66
N PHE A 213 -23.61 1.25 1.66
CA PHE A 213 -22.39 1.45 2.45
C PHE A 213 -22.60 1.18 3.94
N GLN A 214 -23.73 1.60 4.53
CA GLN A 214 -24.03 1.34 5.94
C GLN A 214 -24.30 -0.14 6.22
N LYS A 215 -24.95 -0.85 5.29
CA LYS A 215 -25.20 -2.29 5.39
C LYS A 215 -23.86 -3.04 5.29
N PHE A 216 -23.01 -2.67 4.35
CA PHE A 216 -21.66 -3.23 4.20
C PHE A 216 -20.81 -3.10 5.46
N LEU A 217 -20.78 -1.91 6.08
CA LEU A 217 -20.04 -1.71 7.32
C LEU A 217 -20.51 -2.66 8.43
N ARG A 218 -21.82 -2.91 8.55
CA ARG A 218 -22.38 -3.84 9.53
C ARG A 218 -22.01 -5.28 9.21
N THR A 219 -22.22 -5.72 7.98
CA THR A 219 -21.90 -7.09 7.54
C THR A 219 -20.41 -7.39 7.76
N LEU A 220 -19.52 -6.45 7.41
CA LEU A 220 -18.09 -6.59 7.66
C LEU A 220 -17.75 -6.57 9.16
N ALA A 221 -18.37 -5.69 9.94
CA ALA A 221 -18.16 -5.66 11.39
C ALA A 221 -18.57 -6.99 12.05
N ASP A 222 -19.65 -7.60 11.59
CA ASP A 222 -20.14 -8.89 12.07
C ASP A 222 -19.20 -10.03 11.66
N TYR A 223 -18.77 -10.09 10.40
CA TYR A 223 -17.76 -11.06 9.93
C TYR A 223 -16.47 -11.01 10.76
N VAL A 224 -16.06 -9.81 11.16
CA VAL A 224 -14.82 -9.57 11.90
C VAL A 224 -14.92 -9.99 13.38
N LYS A 225 -16.11 -10.19 13.95
CA LYS A 225 -16.27 -10.59 15.37
C LYS A 225 -15.66 -11.96 15.68
N ASP A 226 -15.56 -12.83 14.68
CA ASP A 226 -15.06 -14.20 14.84
C ASP A 226 -13.52 -14.32 14.78
N PHE A 227 -12.83 -13.17 14.70
CA PHE A 227 -11.37 -13.02 14.66
C PHE A 227 -10.94 -11.96 15.67
#